data_AF-A0AAW9IGE7-F1
#
_entry.id   AF-A0AAW9IGE7-F1
#
_cell.length_a   1.000
_cell.length_b   1.000
_cell.length_c   1.000
_cell.angle_alpha   90.00
_cell.angle_beta   90.00
_cell.angle_gamma   90.00
#
_symmetry.space_group_name_H-M   'P 1'
#
loop_
_entity.id
_entity.type
_entity.pdbx_description
1 polymer ?
#
loop_
_entity_poly.entity_id
_entity_poly.type
_entity_poly.pdbx_seq_one_letter_code
_entity_poly.pdbx_strand_id
1 'polypeptide(L)'
;NVDALHNFYPRIGTGISEECMVDKNSILSKREIKPCAFVQSNNRKRSPLKDGLPTLEDHRGVGVRDAANHLFALGNKSVFIGDSLPSIDELKDLANLDPKVIELDINVKTNSEVIIRLLSETYTARTDEARDAIRASESRLLLNGDTIEPFNTTSKEYGDISIDNKNYM
;
A
#
# COMPACT_ATOMS: atom_id res chain seq x y z
N ASN A 1 11.98 19.47 -15.82
CA ASN A 1 11.23 18.50 -14.98
C ASN A 1 9.83 18.45 -15.51
N VAL A 2 9.33 17.27 -15.90
CA VAL A 2 7.99 17.09 -16.48
C VAL A 2 7.26 16.02 -15.67
N ASP A 3 6.05 16.33 -15.24
CA ASP A 3 5.17 15.42 -14.52
C ASP A 3 3.97 15.08 -15.41
N ALA A 4 3.51 13.84 -15.34
CA ALA A 4 2.36 13.35 -16.08
C ALA A 4 1.26 12.89 -15.12
N LEU A 5 0.15 13.61 -15.11
CA LEU A 5 -0.99 13.33 -14.24
C LEU A 5 -2.03 12.49 -14.98
N HIS A 6 -2.33 11.30 -14.46
CA HIS A 6 -3.46 10.50 -14.92
C HIS A 6 -4.77 11.26 -14.71
N ASN A 7 -5.76 10.98 -15.55
CA ASN A 7 -7.11 11.49 -15.32
C ASN A 7 -7.75 10.86 -14.08
N PHE A 8 -8.74 11.56 -13.52
CA PHE A 8 -9.75 10.99 -12.64
C PHE A 8 -11.01 10.65 -13.45
N TYR A 9 -11.84 9.75 -12.91
CA TYR A 9 -13.01 9.23 -13.61
C TYR A 9 -14.28 9.40 -12.77
N PRO A 10 -15.12 10.42 -13.07
CA PRO A 10 -16.29 10.73 -12.25
C PRO A 10 -17.45 9.73 -12.29
N ARG A 11 -17.41 8.74 -13.19
CA ARG A 11 -18.50 7.77 -13.40
C ARG A 11 -18.02 6.37 -13.04
N ILE A 12 -18.79 5.65 -12.22
CA ILE A 12 -18.51 4.24 -11.90
C ILE A 12 -18.39 3.40 -13.18
N GLY A 13 -17.43 2.49 -13.18
CA GLY A 13 -17.09 1.61 -14.30
C GLY A 13 -16.27 2.29 -15.41
N THR A 14 -15.58 3.39 -15.12
CA THR A 14 -14.78 4.11 -16.14
C THR A 14 -13.35 4.45 -15.71
N GLY A 15 -12.98 4.21 -14.46
CA GLY A 15 -11.60 4.24 -13.99
C GLY A 15 -10.73 3.23 -14.75
N ILE A 16 -9.42 3.49 -14.79
CA ILE A 16 -8.49 2.54 -15.41
C ILE A 16 -8.23 1.37 -14.47
N SER A 17 -7.84 0.23 -15.04
CA SER A 17 -7.36 -0.92 -14.27
C SER A 17 -5.92 -0.70 -13.79
N GLU A 18 -5.52 -1.50 -12.81
CA GLU A 18 -4.15 -1.55 -12.32
C GLU A 18 -3.15 -1.87 -13.44
N GLU A 19 -3.43 -2.86 -14.31
CA GLU A 19 -2.49 -3.24 -15.38
C GLU A 19 -2.24 -2.07 -16.34
N CYS A 20 -3.30 -1.34 -16.70
CA CYS A 20 -3.21 -0.15 -17.53
C CYS A 20 -2.35 0.94 -16.87
N MET A 21 -2.46 1.12 -15.55
CA MET A 21 -1.62 2.07 -14.82
C MET A 21 -0.16 1.64 -14.80
N VAL A 22 0.12 0.38 -14.49
CA VAL A 22 1.49 -0.18 -14.46
C VAL A 22 2.18 -0.01 -15.80
N ASP A 23 1.50 -0.35 -16.90
CA ASP A 23 2.04 -0.20 -18.25
C ASP A 23 2.38 1.26 -18.58
N LYS A 24 1.45 2.18 -18.30
CA LYS A 24 1.66 3.62 -18.51
C LYS A 24 2.78 4.18 -17.64
N ASN A 25 2.82 3.82 -16.36
CA ASN A 25 3.83 4.27 -15.41
C ASN A 25 5.22 3.77 -15.82
N SER A 26 5.34 2.54 -16.34
CA SER A 26 6.58 1.99 -16.89
C SER A 26 7.10 2.79 -18.08
N ILE A 27 6.21 3.16 -19.01
CA ILE A 27 6.53 4.00 -20.18
C ILE A 27 7.02 5.39 -19.76
N LEU A 28 6.35 6.02 -18.79
CA LEU A 28 6.70 7.34 -18.27
C LEU A 28 8.03 7.33 -17.51
N SER A 29 8.22 6.34 -16.63
CA SER A 29 9.43 6.20 -15.81
C SER A 29 10.68 5.99 -16.66
N LYS A 30 10.60 5.20 -17.74
CA LYS A 30 11.70 5.02 -18.72
C LYS A 30 12.12 6.31 -19.43
N ARG A 31 11.28 7.34 -19.40
CA ARG A 31 11.52 8.66 -19.98
C ARG A 31 11.80 9.72 -18.92
N GLU A 32 12.02 9.31 -17.67
CA GLU A 32 12.24 10.21 -16.54
C GLU A 32 11.08 11.20 -16.30
N ILE A 33 9.87 10.85 -16.76
CA ILE A 33 8.64 11.59 -16.51
C ILE A 33 8.01 11.01 -15.25
N LYS A 34 7.61 11.89 -14.32
CA LYS A 34 7.04 11.46 -13.04
C LYS A 34 5.54 11.20 -13.18
N PRO A 35 5.06 9.94 -13.07
CA PRO A 35 3.63 9.65 -13.08
C PRO A 35 2.97 10.12 -11.78
N CYS A 36 1.77 10.68 -11.90
CA CYS A 36 0.93 11.13 -10.80
C CYS A 36 -0.50 10.63 -10.99
N ALA A 37 -1.26 10.43 -9.91
CA ALA A 37 -2.63 9.90 -9.99
C ALA A 37 -3.55 10.51 -8.92
N PHE A 38 -4.85 10.26 -9.05
CA PHE A 38 -5.89 10.73 -8.14
C PHE A 38 -6.45 9.62 -7.27
N VAL A 39 -6.70 9.96 -6.00
CA VAL A 39 -7.60 9.24 -5.08
C VAL A 39 -8.87 10.08 -4.87
N GLN A 40 -9.95 9.43 -4.48
CA GLN A 40 -11.19 10.13 -4.11
C GLN A 40 -11.20 10.52 -2.63
N SER A 41 -11.93 11.56 -2.28
CA SER A 41 -12.37 11.79 -0.90
C SER A 41 -13.72 11.10 -0.67
N ASN A 42 -13.87 10.45 0.48
CA ASN A 42 -15.12 9.88 0.94
C ASN A 42 -15.96 10.86 1.76
N ASN A 43 -15.39 12.00 2.17
CA ASN A 43 -16.11 13.04 2.93
C ASN A 43 -17.21 13.73 2.11
N ARG A 44 -16.85 14.29 0.95
CA ARG A 44 -17.81 14.99 0.09
C ARG A 44 -17.52 14.75 -1.39
N LYS A 45 -18.16 13.71 -1.93
CA LYS A 45 -18.05 13.39 -3.36
C LYS A 45 -18.59 14.52 -4.24
N ARG A 46 -17.85 14.86 -5.30
CA ARG A 46 -18.16 15.99 -6.18
C ARG A 46 -19.43 15.74 -7.01
N SER A 47 -20.30 16.75 -7.07
CA SER A 47 -21.45 16.78 -7.99
C SER A 47 -21.03 16.74 -9.47
N PRO A 48 -21.89 16.28 -10.40
CA PRO A 48 -23.28 15.87 -10.19
C PRO A 48 -23.45 14.41 -9.77
N LEU A 49 -22.56 13.51 -10.17
CA LEU A 49 -22.72 12.06 -9.97
C LEU A 49 -22.48 11.64 -8.52
N LYS A 50 -21.55 12.29 -7.81
CA LYS A 50 -21.15 11.92 -6.45
C LYS A 50 -20.63 10.48 -6.35
N ASP A 51 -19.95 10.01 -7.39
CA ASP A 51 -19.34 8.67 -7.45
C ASP A 51 -17.85 8.67 -7.03
N GLY A 52 -17.31 9.83 -6.63
CA GLY A 52 -15.90 10.02 -6.31
C GLY A 52 -15.03 10.21 -7.56
N LEU A 53 -13.84 10.76 -7.37
CA LEU A 53 -12.89 11.09 -8.44
C LEU A 53 -11.56 10.32 -8.34
N PRO A 54 -11.55 8.97 -8.32
CA PRO A 54 -10.30 8.20 -8.35
C PRO A 54 -9.77 8.06 -9.79
N THR A 55 -8.49 7.72 -9.92
CA THR A 55 -7.89 7.25 -11.17
C THR A 55 -8.15 5.76 -11.41
N LEU A 56 -7.89 4.90 -10.41
CA LEU A 56 -8.20 3.46 -10.49
C LEU A 56 -9.66 3.20 -10.16
N GLU A 57 -10.31 2.31 -10.90
CA GLU A 57 -11.68 1.92 -10.58
C GLU A 57 -11.74 1.15 -9.25
N ASP A 58 -10.71 0.36 -8.91
CA ASP A 58 -10.63 -0.37 -7.65
C ASP A 58 -10.49 0.54 -6.41
N HIS A 59 -10.20 1.83 -6.59
CA HIS A 59 -10.14 2.81 -5.49
C HIS A 59 -11.49 3.46 -5.17
N ARG A 60 -12.57 3.03 -5.84
CA ARG A 60 -13.95 3.48 -5.53
C ARG A 60 -14.32 3.15 -4.09
N GLY A 61 -14.50 4.18 -3.27
CA GLY A 61 -14.90 4.05 -1.87
C GLY A 61 -13.79 3.63 -0.91
N VAL A 62 -12.57 3.38 -1.42
CA VAL A 62 -11.41 3.07 -0.60
C VAL A 62 -10.95 4.33 0.16
N GLY A 63 -10.40 4.15 1.35
CA GLY A 63 -9.84 5.25 2.14
C GLY A 63 -8.69 5.96 1.42
N VAL A 64 -8.52 7.26 1.64
CA VAL A 64 -7.48 8.05 0.96
C VAL A 64 -6.07 7.50 1.20
N ARG A 65 -5.80 6.98 2.40
CA ARG A 65 -4.49 6.42 2.78
C ARG A 65 -4.22 5.13 2.02
N ASP A 66 -5.13 4.16 2.07
CA ASP A 66 -4.95 2.85 1.44
C ASP A 66 -4.84 2.98 -0.08
N ALA A 67 -5.69 3.82 -0.69
CA ALA A 67 -5.65 4.10 -2.10
C ALA A 67 -4.32 4.78 -2.50
N ALA A 68 -3.85 5.75 -1.71
CA ALA A 68 -2.57 6.41 -1.96
C ALA A 68 -1.37 5.47 -1.78
N ASN A 69 -1.35 4.66 -0.72
CA ASN A 69 -0.35 3.64 -0.45
C ASN A 69 -0.23 2.68 -1.65
N HIS A 70 -1.38 2.22 -2.17
CA HIS A 70 -1.43 1.41 -3.38
C HIS A 70 -0.87 2.17 -4.60
N LEU A 71 -1.26 3.43 -4.85
CA LEU A 71 -0.72 4.22 -5.97
C LEU A 71 0.80 4.40 -5.89
N PHE A 72 1.37 4.60 -4.70
CA PHE A 72 2.82 4.68 -4.51
C PHE A 72 3.50 3.34 -4.79
N ALA A 73 2.90 2.22 -4.36
CA ALA A 73 3.37 0.87 -4.69
C ALA A 73 3.38 0.61 -6.22
N LEU A 74 2.42 1.16 -6.97
CA LEU A 74 2.37 1.12 -8.44
C LEU A 74 3.31 2.13 -9.14
N GLY A 75 4.16 2.81 -8.37
CA GLY A 75 5.23 3.67 -8.89
C GLY A 75 4.84 5.13 -9.17
N ASN A 76 3.63 5.57 -8.79
CA ASN A 76 3.27 6.98 -8.85
C ASN A 76 4.18 7.80 -7.90
N LYS A 77 4.55 9.02 -8.31
CA LYS A 77 5.44 9.91 -7.55
C LYS A 77 4.68 10.94 -6.74
N SER A 78 3.44 11.23 -7.11
CA SER A 78 2.56 12.10 -6.35
C SER A 78 1.11 11.63 -6.47
N VAL A 79 0.37 11.81 -5.40
CA VAL A 79 -1.04 11.44 -5.29
C VAL A 79 -1.84 12.69 -4.91
N PHE A 80 -2.97 12.88 -5.59
CA PHE A 80 -3.84 14.04 -5.39
C PHE A 80 -5.24 13.57 -4.98
N ILE A 81 -5.91 14.34 -4.11
CA ILE A 81 -7.34 14.11 -3.86
C ILE A 81 -8.13 14.82 -4.96
N GLY A 82 -8.89 14.06 -5.76
CA GLY A 82 -9.65 14.61 -6.88
C GLY A 82 -10.90 15.36 -6.46
N ASP A 83 -11.59 14.86 -5.43
CA ASP A 83 -12.81 15.45 -4.87
C ASP A 83 -12.57 16.76 -4.10
N SER A 84 -13.60 17.60 -4.07
CA SER A 84 -13.53 18.86 -3.34
C SER A 84 -13.87 18.66 -1.86
N LEU A 85 -13.15 19.36 -0.99
CA LEU A 85 -13.38 19.38 0.47
C LEU A 85 -13.17 18.00 1.14
N PRO A 86 -11.95 17.43 1.09
CA PRO A 86 -11.60 16.33 1.98
C PRO A 86 -11.77 16.72 3.44
N SER A 87 -12.06 15.74 4.29
CA SER A 87 -12.10 15.99 5.73
C SER A 87 -10.69 16.31 6.26
N ILE A 88 -10.61 16.94 7.43
CA ILE A 88 -9.33 17.17 8.10
C ILE A 88 -8.64 15.84 8.41
N ASP A 89 -9.41 14.80 8.73
CA ASP A 89 -8.86 13.48 9.04
C ASP A 89 -8.28 12.81 7.78
N GLU A 90 -8.97 12.88 6.63
CA GLU A 90 -8.42 12.42 5.35
C GLU A 90 -7.11 13.14 4.99
N LEU A 91 -7.04 14.45 5.24
CA LEU A 91 -5.83 15.22 4.99
C LEU A 91 -4.68 14.81 5.92
N LYS A 92 -4.96 14.54 7.20
CA LYS A 92 -3.96 14.06 8.16
C LYS A 92 -3.49 12.66 7.81
N ASP A 93 -4.40 11.77 7.45
CA ASP A 93 -4.10 10.39 7.07
C ASP A 93 -3.20 10.36 5.83
N LEU A 94 -3.47 11.19 4.83
CA LEU A 94 -2.61 11.27 3.65
C LEU A 94 -1.27 11.97 3.95
N ALA A 95 -1.25 12.99 4.80
CA ALA A 95 -0.02 13.71 5.16
C ALA A 95 0.95 12.86 5.98
N ASN A 96 0.44 11.91 6.76
CA ASN A 96 1.24 10.99 7.58
C ASN A 96 1.63 9.69 6.83
N LEU A 97 1.35 9.59 5.53
CA LEU A 97 1.75 8.45 4.73
C LEU A 97 3.17 8.67 4.19
N ASP A 98 4.08 7.73 4.42
CA ASP A 98 5.43 7.80 3.83
C ASP A 98 5.42 7.16 2.43
N PRO A 99 5.61 7.94 1.34
CA PRO A 99 5.55 7.42 -0.03
C PRO A 99 6.74 6.52 -0.41
N LYS A 100 7.72 6.33 0.49
CA LYS A 100 8.92 5.51 0.24
C LYS A 100 8.77 4.07 0.72
N VAL A 101 7.78 3.79 1.56
CA VAL A 101 7.51 2.47 2.12
C VAL A 101 6.10 2.05 1.75
N ILE A 102 5.89 0.74 1.64
CA ILE A 102 4.54 0.19 1.46
C ILE A 102 4.06 -0.20 2.85
N GLU A 103 2.97 0.42 3.29
CA GLU A 103 2.34 0.07 4.55
C GLU A 103 1.44 -1.15 4.38
N LEU A 104 1.47 -2.06 5.35
CA LEU A 104 0.60 -3.24 5.37
C LEU A 104 -0.24 -3.18 6.64
N ASP A 105 -1.56 -3.22 6.48
CA ASP A 105 -2.47 -3.36 7.62
C ASP A 105 -2.53 -4.83 8.05
N ILE A 106 -2.17 -5.08 9.30
CA ILE A 106 -2.00 -6.44 9.83
C ILE A 106 -3.09 -6.72 10.86
N ASN A 107 -3.89 -7.76 10.63
CA ASN A 107 -4.75 -8.32 11.67
C ASN A 107 -3.90 -9.17 12.64
N VAL A 108 -3.42 -8.54 13.71
CA VAL A 108 -2.54 -9.19 14.68
C VAL A 108 -3.32 -10.23 15.50
N LYS A 109 -2.90 -11.49 15.42
CA LYS A 109 -3.54 -12.64 16.10
C LYS A 109 -2.92 -13.00 17.45
N THR A 110 -1.90 -12.28 17.91
CA THR A 110 -1.11 -12.60 19.12
C THR A 110 -0.96 -11.39 20.04
N ASN A 111 -0.75 -11.65 21.33
CA ASN A 111 -0.43 -10.62 22.33
C ASN A 111 1.06 -10.63 22.72
N SER A 112 1.91 -11.38 22.00
CA SER A 112 3.35 -11.41 22.27
C SER A 112 3.99 -10.06 21.93
N GLU A 113 4.54 -9.38 22.94
CA GLU A 113 5.22 -8.09 22.77
C GLU A 113 6.38 -8.16 21.78
N VAL A 114 7.15 -9.26 21.79
CA VAL A 114 8.25 -9.48 20.85
C VAL A 114 7.73 -9.56 19.41
N ILE A 115 6.65 -10.32 19.17
CA ILE A 115 6.07 -10.43 17.83
C ILE A 115 5.49 -9.07 17.38
N ILE A 116 4.75 -8.38 18.26
CA ILE A 116 4.18 -7.06 17.95
C ILE A 116 5.28 -6.05 17.62
N ARG A 117 6.38 -6.04 18.38
CA ARG A 117 7.56 -5.24 18.09
C ARG A 117 8.10 -5.55 16.69
N LEU A 118 8.33 -6.82 16.38
CA LEU A 118 8.83 -7.24 15.05
C LEU A 118 7.88 -6.84 13.92
N LEU A 119 6.56 -6.96 14.09
CA LEU A 119 5.58 -6.57 13.07
C LEU A 119 5.49 -5.05 12.86
N SER A 120 6.00 -4.26 13.81
CA SER A 120 6.01 -2.80 13.74
C SER A 120 7.26 -2.22 13.06
N GLU A 121 8.23 -3.07 12.72
CA GLU A 121 9.48 -2.67 12.06
C GLU A 121 9.29 -2.54 10.54
N THR A 122 10.20 -1.79 9.89
CA THR A 122 10.27 -1.71 8.42
C THR A 122 11.23 -2.78 7.88
N TYR A 123 10.80 -3.49 6.85
CA TYR A 123 11.56 -4.57 6.23
C TYR A 123 11.85 -4.32 4.76
N THR A 124 13.00 -4.82 4.31
CA THR A 124 13.34 -4.92 2.89
C THR A 124 13.16 -6.36 2.42
N ALA A 125 12.43 -6.54 1.32
CA ALA A 125 12.39 -7.82 0.63
C ALA A 125 13.80 -8.23 0.20
N ARG A 126 14.15 -9.50 0.43
CA ARG A 126 15.42 -10.06 -0.01
C ARG A 126 15.56 -9.96 -1.54
N THR A 127 16.79 -9.78 -2.00
CA THR A 127 17.11 -9.71 -3.44
C THR A 127 17.05 -11.07 -4.13
N ASP A 128 17.23 -12.17 -3.40
CA ASP A 128 16.96 -13.52 -3.89
C ASP A 128 15.45 -13.80 -3.82
N GLU A 129 14.80 -13.76 -4.98
CA GLU A 129 13.37 -14.01 -5.11
C GLU A 129 13.02 -15.42 -4.64
N ALA A 130 11.97 -15.52 -3.83
CA ALA A 130 11.32 -16.78 -3.51
C ALA A 130 9.95 -16.81 -4.18
N ARG A 131 9.66 -17.91 -4.88
CA ARG A 131 8.39 -18.08 -5.64
C ARG A 131 7.15 -17.88 -4.76
N ASP A 132 7.20 -18.38 -3.53
CA ASP A 132 6.01 -18.55 -2.68
C ASP A 132 5.91 -17.54 -1.52
N ALA A 133 6.91 -16.67 -1.32
CA ALA A 133 6.91 -15.75 -0.19
C ALA A 133 7.79 -14.52 -0.40
N ILE A 134 7.36 -13.37 0.11
CA ILE A 134 8.23 -12.23 0.34
C ILE A 134 9.02 -12.50 1.62
N ARG A 135 10.34 -12.57 1.51
CA ARG A 135 11.23 -12.85 2.64
C ARG A 135 11.88 -11.56 3.11
N ALA A 136 11.72 -11.23 4.40
CA ALA A 136 12.35 -10.07 5.02
C ALA A 136 13.86 -10.27 5.23
N SER A 137 14.66 -9.22 5.03
CA SER A 137 16.12 -9.27 5.17
C SER A 137 16.60 -9.09 6.61
N GLU A 138 15.92 -8.24 7.37
CA GLU A 138 16.35 -7.73 8.68
C GLU A 138 15.85 -8.56 9.87
N SER A 139 14.94 -9.52 9.65
CA SER A 139 14.20 -10.22 10.71
C SER A 139 15.09 -10.85 11.78
N ARG A 140 16.17 -11.54 11.39
CA ARG A 140 17.11 -12.18 12.34
C ARG A 140 17.89 -11.18 13.18
N LEU A 141 18.24 -10.04 12.59
CA LEU A 141 18.95 -8.97 13.30
C LEU A 141 18.01 -8.31 14.32
N LEU A 142 16.78 -8.02 13.92
CA LEU A 142 15.75 -7.39 14.75
C LEU A 142 15.22 -8.29 15.87
N LEU A 143 15.31 -9.62 15.71
CA LEU A 143 14.97 -10.58 16.76
C LEU A 143 15.92 -10.42 17.98
N ASN A 144 17.17 -10.01 17.76
CA ASN A 144 18.12 -9.64 18.82
C ASN A 144 18.24 -10.68 19.97
N GLY A 145 18.20 -11.97 19.63
CA GLY A 145 18.31 -13.07 20.61
C GLY A 145 17.02 -13.41 21.35
N ASP A 146 15.91 -12.72 21.10
CA ASP A 146 14.60 -13.10 21.62
C ASP A 146 14.18 -14.47 21.03
N THR A 147 13.42 -15.23 21.81
CA THR A 147 12.89 -16.53 21.37
C THR A 147 11.43 -16.39 20.95
N ILE A 148 11.11 -16.86 19.75
CA ILE A 148 9.72 -16.96 19.27
C ILE A 148 9.17 -18.33 19.64
N GLU A 149 8.20 -18.34 20.56
CA GLU A 149 7.47 -19.54 20.93
C GLU A 149 6.50 -19.97 19.81
N PRO A 150 6.27 -21.29 19.61
CA PRO A 150 5.31 -21.77 18.63
C PRO A 150 3.91 -21.20 18.91
N PHE A 151 3.35 -20.49 17.92
CA PHE A 151 2.03 -19.90 18.00
C PHE A 151 1.34 -19.99 16.63
N ASN A 152 0.07 -20.37 16.62
CA ASN A 152 -0.77 -20.46 15.41
C ASN A 152 -0.05 -21.14 14.22
N THR A 153 0.60 -22.29 14.46
CA THR A 153 1.35 -23.06 13.46
C THR A 153 0.42 -23.84 12.53
N THR A 154 -0.41 -23.11 11.78
CA THR A 154 -1.41 -23.63 10.84
C THR A 154 -0.89 -23.54 9.40
N SER A 155 -1.69 -24.01 8.45
CA SER A 155 -1.38 -23.87 7.03
C SER A 155 -1.39 -22.39 6.66
N LYS A 156 -0.43 -21.97 5.82
CA LYS A 156 -0.31 -20.58 5.37
C LYS A 156 -1.25 -20.32 4.19
N GLU A 157 -1.92 -19.19 4.20
CA GLU A 157 -2.70 -18.67 3.08
C GLU A 157 -2.02 -17.42 2.48
N TYR A 158 -2.45 -17.02 1.29
CA TYR A 158 -1.95 -15.80 0.66
C TYR A 158 -2.26 -14.58 1.54
N GLY A 159 -1.23 -13.77 1.82
CA GLY A 159 -1.33 -12.60 2.69
C GLY A 159 -1.02 -12.87 4.17
N ASP A 160 -0.83 -14.13 4.58
CA ASP A 160 -0.37 -14.42 5.93
C ASP A 160 1.07 -13.94 6.16
N ILE A 161 1.29 -13.32 7.32
CA ILE A 161 2.63 -12.98 7.81
C ILE A 161 3.08 -14.07 8.78
N SER A 162 4.16 -14.77 8.43
CA SER A 162 4.73 -15.83 9.27
C SER A 162 6.10 -15.44 9.81
N ILE A 163 6.35 -15.81 11.07
CA ILE A 163 7.65 -15.65 11.74
C ILE A 163 8.13 -17.04 12.16
N ASP A 164 9.35 -17.40 11.76
CA ASP A 164 9.96 -18.67 12.14
C ASP A 164 10.12 -18.74 13.67
N ASN A 165 9.65 -19.83 14.27
CA ASN A 165 9.72 -20.05 15.71
C ASN A 165 10.92 -20.94 16.09
N LYS A 166 11.14 -21.14 17.39
CA LYS A 166 12.26 -21.94 17.92
C LYS A 166 12.34 -23.38 17.42
N ASN A 167 11.24 -23.94 16.89
CA ASN A 167 11.20 -25.30 16.33
C ASN A 167 11.49 -25.33 14.81
N TYR A 168 11.73 -24.19 14.17
CA TYR A 168 12.05 -24.13 12.74
C TYR A 168 13.46 -24.66 12.43
N MET A 169 14.28 -24.89 13.47
CA MET A 169 15.60 -25.53 13.37
C MET A 169 15.64 -26.81 14.18
#